data_AF-A0A5R9IS77-F1
#
_entry.id   AF-A0A5R9IS77-F1
#
_cell.length_a   1.000
_cell.length_b   1.000
_cell.length_c   1.000
_cell.angle_alpha   90.00
_cell.angle_beta   90.00
_cell.angle_gamma   90.00
#
_symmetry.space_group_name_H-M   'P 1'
#
loop_
_entity.id
_entity.type
_entity.pdbx_description
1 polymer ?
#
loop_
_entity_poly.entity_id
_entity_poly.type
_entity_poly.pdbx_seq_one_letter_code
_entity_poly.pdbx_strand_id
1 'polypeptide(L)'
;MAVLRKTMIPFKYTRLITIPLSIAFAVGNYWLWIKLSSVIGDWSILGLFLTLFGMIPGAFLLAFLEDWSHKLYKVYEINSSYDDVETIIQVYGEALEAAATLPPNLIDEIKLPYPKAIIKQAIIEGLKSSDDVEMKEQLKSGYIMLAEWWPDAKRTKQGQGISLKVLQEQAELKQELQRLGLW
;
A
#
# COMPACT_ATOMS: atom_id res chain seq x y z
N MET A 1 -15.57 29.70 15.78
CA MET A 1 -15.53 28.28 15.40
C MET A 1 -15.85 28.17 13.91
N ALA A 2 -14.82 28.08 13.06
CA ALA A 2 -14.97 28.01 11.62
C ALA A 2 -14.82 26.55 11.18
N VAL A 3 -15.92 25.95 10.71
CA VAL A 3 -15.95 24.61 10.14
C VAL A 3 -15.28 24.67 8.77
N LEU A 4 -14.07 24.13 8.66
CA LEU A 4 -13.37 23.95 7.39
C LEU A 4 -14.10 22.89 6.56
N ARG A 5 -14.95 23.35 5.64
CA ARG A 5 -15.64 22.51 4.66
C ARG A 5 -14.60 21.96 3.68
N LYS A 6 -14.14 20.73 3.93
CA LYS A 6 -13.23 19.94 3.08
C LYS A 6 -13.87 19.78 1.70
N THR A 7 -13.34 20.48 0.70
CA THR A 7 -13.81 20.38 -0.69
C THR A 7 -13.39 19.02 -1.25
N MET A 8 -14.30 18.05 -1.18
CA MET A 8 -14.21 16.76 -1.83
C MET A 8 -14.16 16.98 -3.35
N ILE A 9 -13.03 16.70 -3.99
CA ILE A 9 -12.90 16.75 -5.45
C ILE A 9 -13.62 15.51 -6.00
N PRO A 10 -14.72 15.64 -6.75
CA PRO A 10 -15.49 14.49 -7.20
C PRO A 10 -14.70 13.65 -8.21
N PHE A 11 -14.76 12.33 -8.02
CA PHE A 11 -14.11 11.22 -8.75
C PHE A 11 -14.25 11.22 -10.29
N LYS A 12 -14.99 12.17 -10.88
CA LYS A 12 -15.06 12.34 -12.34
C LYS A 12 -13.77 12.92 -12.94
N TYR A 13 -12.94 13.61 -12.15
CA TYR A 13 -11.76 14.30 -12.67
C TYR A 13 -10.53 13.41 -12.89
N THR A 14 -10.41 12.28 -12.21
CA THR A 14 -9.26 11.37 -12.34
C THR A 14 -9.24 10.66 -13.70
N ARG A 15 -10.41 10.25 -14.23
CA ARG A 15 -10.51 9.73 -15.61
C ARG A 15 -10.24 10.80 -16.67
N LEU A 16 -10.55 12.07 -16.37
CA LEU A 16 -10.34 13.19 -17.29
C LEU A 16 -8.86 13.56 -17.44
N ILE A 17 -7.98 13.18 -16.52
CA ILE A 17 -6.53 13.50 -16.59
C ILE A 17 -5.72 12.30 -17.09
N THR A 18 -6.04 11.08 -16.66
CA THR A 18 -5.27 9.89 -17.04
C THR A 18 -5.45 9.50 -18.51
N ILE A 19 -6.65 9.70 -19.08
CA ILE A 19 -6.94 9.39 -20.48
C ILE A 19 -6.17 10.32 -21.46
N PRO A 20 -6.18 11.66 -21.33
CA PRO A 20 -5.39 12.49 -22.23
C PRO A 20 -3.87 12.33 -22.04
N LEU A 21 -3.40 12.00 -20.83
CA LEU A 21 -1.99 11.75 -20.59
C LEU A 21 -1.52 10.45 -21.27
N SER A 22 -2.32 9.38 -21.22
CA SER A 22 -2.00 8.12 -21.90
C SER A 22 -2.08 8.27 -23.43
N ILE A 23 -3.01 9.07 -23.95
CA ILE A 23 -3.08 9.43 -25.38
C ILE A 23 -1.83 10.23 -25.78
N ALA A 24 -1.40 11.23 -25.01
CA ALA A 24 -0.20 12.01 -25.31
C ALA A 24 1.06 11.16 -25.30
N PHE A 25 1.19 10.22 -24.36
CA PHE A 25 2.29 9.25 -24.33
C PHE A 25 2.25 8.28 -25.52
N ALA A 26 1.07 7.79 -25.89
CA ALA A 26 0.92 6.90 -27.05
C ALA A 26 1.26 7.62 -28.36
N VAL A 27 0.79 8.86 -28.54
CA VAL A 27 1.09 9.69 -29.73
C VAL A 27 2.57 10.06 -29.77
N GLY A 28 3.17 10.43 -28.64
CA GLY A 28 4.59 10.74 -28.53
C GLY A 28 5.48 9.55 -28.87
N ASN A 29 5.17 8.36 -28.32
CA ASN A 29 5.89 7.13 -28.64
C ASN A 29 5.71 6.72 -30.11
N TYR A 30 4.50 6.88 -30.66
CA TYR A 30 4.24 6.56 -32.06
C TYR A 30 4.98 7.48 -33.04
N TRP A 31 5.06 8.79 -32.74
CA TRP A 31 5.82 9.74 -33.56
C TRP A 31 7.33 9.49 -33.52
N LEU A 32 7.86 9.16 -32.34
CA LEU A 32 9.25 8.72 -32.19
C LEU A 32 9.52 7.44 -33.00
N TRP A 33 8.58 6.50 -32.99
CA TRP A 33 8.66 5.24 -33.73
C TRP A 33 8.68 5.46 -35.24
N ILE A 34 7.83 6.35 -35.79
CA ILE A 34 7.85 6.71 -37.22
C ILE A 34 9.21 7.30 -37.64
N LYS A 35 9.81 8.16 -36.80
CA LYS A 35 11.14 8.70 -37.09
C LYS A 35 12.26 7.67 -36.99
N LEU A 36 12.12 6.67 -36.12
CA LEU A 36 13.11 5.60 -36.00
C LEU A 36 12.96 4.58 -37.14
N SER A 37 11.74 4.24 -37.55
CA SER A 37 11.48 3.26 -38.60
C SER A 37 11.98 3.75 -39.97
N SER A 38 11.90 5.06 -40.25
CA SER A 38 12.45 5.63 -41.48
C SER A 38 13.98 5.51 -41.59
N VAL A 39 14.68 5.36 -40.47
CA VAL A 39 16.15 5.18 -40.43
C VAL A 39 16.54 3.70 -40.49
N ILE A 40 15.71 2.81 -39.92
CA ILE A 40 16.03 1.39 -39.70
C ILE A 40 15.46 0.47 -40.80
N GLY A 41 14.63 0.99 -41.70
CA GLY A 41 14.03 0.24 -42.81
C GLY A 41 12.85 -0.61 -42.34
N ASP A 42 11.72 -0.44 -43.01
CA ASP A 42 10.36 -0.80 -42.55
C ASP A 42 10.10 -2.31 -42.31
N TRP A 43 11.09 -3.19 -42.54
CA TRP A 43 10.97 -4.64 -42.40
C TRP A 43 12.14 -5.32 -41.70
N SER A 44 12.98 -4.57 -40.97
CA SER A 44 14.03 -5.21 -40.18
C SER A 44 13.44 -5.97 -38.98
N ILE A 45 13.99 -7.14 -38.67
CA ILE A 45 13.64 -7.95 -37.48
C ILE A 45 13.72 -7.11 -36.19
N LEU A 46 14.63 -6.13 -36.15
CA LEU A 46 14.77 -5.16 -35.07
C LEU A 46 13.52 -4.28 -34.86
N GLY A 47 12.85 -3.85 -35.95
CA GLY A 47 11.60 -3.08 -35.87
C GLY A 47 10.44 -3.89 -35.30
N LEU A 48 10.32 -5.17 -35.68
CA LEU A 48 9.33 -6.09 -35.10
C LEU A 48 9.65 -6.40 -33.63
N PHE A 49 10.93 -6.50 -33.27
CA PHE A 49 11.34 -6.72 -31.87
C PHE A 49 11.00 -5.53 -30.98
N LEU A 50 11.25 -4.30 -31.46
CA LEU A 50 10.93 -3.06 -30.74
C LEU A 50 9.42 -2.83 -30.56
N THR A 51 8.59 -3.23 -31.52
CA THR A 51 7.12 -3.13 -31.37
C THR A 51 6.59 -4.13 -30.35
N LEU A 52 7.06 -5.38 -30.38
CA LEU A 52 6.70 -6.40 -29.39
C LEU A 52 7.21 -6.03 -27.99
N PHE A 53 8.47 -5.60 -27.86
CA PHE A 53 9.04 -5.17 -26.58
C PHE A 53 8.56 -3.80 -26.11
N GLY A 54 7.98 -2.96 -26.96
CA GLY A 54 7.38 -1.68 -26.56
C GLY A 54 5.94 -1.84 -26.07
N MET A 55 5.12 -2.64 -26.76
CA MET A 55 3.71 -2.85 -26.41
C MET A 55 3.52 -3.79 -25.21
N ILE A 56 4.28 -4.89 -25.12
CA ILE A 56 4.04 -5.90 -24.08
C ILE A 56 4.31 -5.35 -22.67
N PRO A 57 5.41 -4.61 -22.40
CA PRO A 57 5.61 -3.97 -21.10
C PRO A 57 4.60 -2.87 -20.84
N GLY A 58 4.11 -2.17 -21.87
CA GLY A 58 3.08 -1.13 -21.72
C GLY A 58 1.75 -1.70 -21.24
N ALA A 59 1.29 -2.80 -21.83
CA ALA A 59 0.06 -3.47 -21.40
C ALA A 59 0.21 -4.09 -20.00
N PHE A 60 1.37 -4.68 -19.70
CA PHE A 60 1.63 -5.22 -18.37
C PHE A 60 1.72 -4.12 -17.29
N LEU A 61 2.35 -2.99 -17.61
CA LEU A 61 2.42 -1.82 -16.73
C LEU A 61 1.01 -1.25 -16.47
N LEU A 62 0.15 -1.19 -17.48
CA LEU A 62 -1.24 -0.74 -17.32
C LEU A 62 -2.05 -1.69 -16.44
N ALA A 63 -1.98 -3.00 -16.67
CA ALA A 63 -2.65 -3.99 -15.82
C ALA A 63 -2.13 -3.97 -14.37
N PHE A 64 -0.82 -3.80 -14.20
CA PHE A 64 -0.19 -3.65 -12.88
C PHE A 64 -0.61 -2.36 -12.19
N LEU A 65 -0.66 -1.24 -12.91
CA LEU A 65 -1.14 0.05 -12.39
C LEU A 65 -2.62 -0.01 -12.03
N GLU A 66 -3.44 -0.78 -12.75
CA GLU A 66 -4.85 -0.96 -12.45
C GLU A 66 -5.05 -1.78 -11.17
N ASP A 67 -4.38 -2.92 -10.99
CA ASP A 67 -4.40 -3.70 -9.73
C ASP A 67 -3.86 -2.89 -8.54
N TRP A 68 -2.78 -2.15 -8.76
CA TRP A 68 -2.20 -1.29 -7.74
C TRP A 68 -3.12 -0.13 -7.37
N SER A 69 -3.76 0.49 -8.37
CA SER A 69 -4.73 1.57 -8.14
C SER A 69 -5.96 1.08 -7.40
N HIS A 70 -6.45 -0.14 -7.64
CA HIS A 70 -7.58 -0.71 -6.92
C HIS A 70 -7.23 -1.03 -5.47
N LYS A 71 -6.03 -1.56 -5.21
CA LYS A 71 -5.52 -1.73 -3.83
C LYS A 71 -5.41 -0.40 -3.10
N LEU A 72 -4.83 0.62 -3.73
CA LEU A 72 -4.67 1.94 -3.12
C LEU A 72 -6.00 2.68 -2.96
N TYR A 73 -6.90 2.59 -3.93
CA TYR A 73 -8.23 3.22 -3.87
C TYR A 73 -9.09 2.57 -2.80
N LYS A 74 -9.09 1.25 -2.68
CA LYS A 74 -9.81 0.56 -1.61
C LYS A 74 -9.29 0.99 -0.23
N VAL A 75 -7.98 1.13 -0.07
CA VAL A 75 -7.38 1.68 1.16
C VAL A 75 -7.84 3.13 1.39
N TYR A 76 -7.81 4.00 0.37
CA TYR A 76 -8.22 5.40 0.48
C TYR A 76 -9.73 5.61 0.74
N GLU A 77 -10.59 4.88 0.05
CA GLU A 77 -12.05 4.93 0.21
C GLU A 77 -12.45 4.44 1.62
N ILE A 78 -11.79 3.39 2.11
CA ILE A 78 -11.93 2.93 3.49
C ILE A 78 -11.48 4.02 4.47
N ASN A 79 -10.35 4.70 4.25
CA ASN A 79 -9.93 5.81 5.12
C ASN A 79 -10.91 7.00 5.13
N SER A 80 -11.72 7.17 4.07
CA SER A 80 -12.70 8.25 4.00
C SER A 80 -14.04 7.92 4.68
N SER A 81 -14.26 6.65 5.01
CA SER A 81 -15.53 6.11 5.51
C SER A 81 -15.41 5.46 6.90
N TYR A 82 -14.24 5.47 7.52
CA TYR A 82 -14.02 4.84 8.83
C TYR A 82 -13.88 5.88 9.95
N ASP A 83 -14.18 5.41 11.16
CA ASP A 83 -14.10 6.14 12.42
C ASP A 83 -12.78 6.91 12.59
N ASP A 84 -12.79 7.87 13.52
CA ASP A 84 -11.63 8.69 13.88
C ASP A 84 -10.34 7.85 13.97
N VAL A 85 -9.21 8.37 13.51
CA VAL A 85 -7.91 7.67 13.54
C VAL A 85 -7.61 7.14 14.94
N GLU A 86 -7.98 7.92 15.96
CA GLU A 86 -7.93 7.56 17.36
C GLU A 86 -8.75 6.32 17.71
N THR A 87 -9.95 6.18 17.13
CA THR A 87 -10.82 5.01 17.34
C THR A 87 -10.18 3.74 16.76
N ILE A 88 -9.60 3.82 15.56
CA ILE A 88 -8.93 2.65 14.94
C ILE A 88 -7.73 2.23 15.80
N ILE A 89 -6.92 3.19 16.24
CA ILE A 89 -5.77 2.94 17.12
C ILE A 89 -6.22 2.33 18.44
N GLN A 90 -7.26 2.88 19.07
CA GLN A 90 -7.76 2.41 20.37
C GLN A 90 -8.30 0.98 20.27
N VAL A 91 -9.17 0.71 19.28
CA VAL A 91 -9.74 -0.62 19.07
C VAL A 91 -8.66 -1.64 18.74
N TYR A 92 -7.60 -1.23 18.02
CA TYR A 92 -6.43 -2.08 17.81
C TYR A 92 -5.64 -2.32 19.10
N GLY A 93 -5.46 -1.30 19.95
CA GLY A 93 -4.85 -1.44 21.27
C GLY A 93 -5.57 -2.48 22.14
N GLU A 94 -6.90 -2.43 22.17
CA GLU A 94 -7.72 -3.43 22.86
C GLU A 94 -7.53 -4.84 22.29
N ALA A 95 -7.43 -4.95 20.96
CA ALA A 95 -7.15 -6.23 20.30
C ALA A 95 -5.75 -6.79 20.63
N LEU A 96 -4.74 -5.92 20.77
CA LEU A 96 -3.40 -6.30 21.22
C LEU A 96 -3.41 -6.79 22.68
N GLU A 97 -4.10 -6.10 23.57
CA GLU A 97 -4.23 -6.53 24.97
C GLU A 97 -4.92 -7.89 25.09
N ALA A 98 -5.99 -8.12 24.31
CA ALA A 98 -6.64 -9.41 24.25
C ALA A 98 -5.70 -10.49 23.68
N ALA A 99 -4.93 -10.16 22.65
CA ALA A 99 -3.98 -11.08 22.02
C ALA A 99 -2.77 -11.42 22.91
N ALA A 100 -2.36 -10.51 23.80
CA ALA A 100 -1.24 -10.75 24.73
C ALA A 100 -1.47 -11.94 25.68
N THR A 101 -2.73 -12.30 25.93
CA THR A 101 -3.09 -13.49 26.73
C THR A 101 -2.98 -14.80 25.95
N LEU A 102 -2.90 -14.72 24.61
CA LEU A 102 -2.83 -15.87 23.73
C LEU A 102 -1.36 -16.17 23.38
N PRO A 103 -1.00 -17.46 23.22
CA PRO A 103 0.32 -17.80 22.71
C PRO A 103 0.49 -17.23 21.28
N PRO A 104 1.71 -16.81 20.89
CA PRO A 104 1.97 -16.15 19.60
C PRO A 104 1.51 -16.93 18.37
N ASN A 105 1.43 -18.26 18.49
CA ASN A 105 0.99 -19.15 17.42
C ASN A 105 -0.54 -19.19 17.20
N LEU A 106 -1.34 -18.40 17.95
CA LEU A 106 -2.81 -18.37 17.87
C LEU A 106 -3.39 -17.00 17.47
N ILE A 107 -2.52 -16.06 17.08
CA ILE A 107 -2.90 -14.71 16.69
C ILE A 107 -3.22 -14.69 15.18
N ASP A 108 -4.47 -15.05 14.86
CA ASP A 108 -4.99 -15.01 13.49
C ASP A 108 -5.32 -13.58 13.06
N GLU A 109 -4.90 -13.17 11.85
CA GLU A 109 -5.24 -11.87 11.24
C GLU A 109 -6.76 -11.67 11.11
N ILE A 110 -7.53 -12.76 10.97
CA ILE A 110 -9.00 -12.73 10.91
C ILE A 110 -9.63 -12.16 12.18
N LYS A 111 -8.91 -12.21 13.33
CA LYS A 111 -9.38 -11.64 14.59
C LYS A 111 -9.07 -10.14 14.71
N LEU A 112 -8.36 -9.54 13.75
CA LEU A 112 -8.16 -8.09 13.76
C LEU A 112 -9.49 -7.37 13.56
N PRO A 113 -9.73 -6.28 14.31
CA PRO A 113 -10.92 -5.45 14.14
C PRO A 113 -10.95 -4.75 12.78
N TYR A 114 -9.76 -4.46 12.23
CA TYR A 114 -9.58 -3.81 10.94
C TYR A 114 -8.49 -4.52 10.13
N PRO A 115 -8.55 -4.48 8.78
CA PRO A 115 -7.46 -4.94 7.93
C PRO A 115 -6.11 -4.30 8.30
N LYS A 116 -5.04 -5.10 8.25
CA LYS A 116 -3.66 -4.68 8.63
C LYS A 116 -3.22 -3.38 7.96
N ALA A 117 -3.55 -3.19 6.69
CA ALA A 117 -3.21 -1.98 5.94
C ALA A 117 -3.84 -0.70 6.52
N ILE A 118 -5.07 -0.80 7.05
CA ILE A 118 -5.79 0.34 7.64
C ILE A 118 -5.20 0.69 9.00
N ILE A 119 -4.91 -0.32 9.82
CA ILE A 119 -4.28 -0.12 11.12
C ILE A 119 -2.89 0.51 10.94
N LYS A 120 -2.10 0.04 9.98
CA LYS A 120 -0.80 0.65 9.63
C LYS A 120 -0.95 2.13 9.33
N GLN A 121 -1.91 2.48 8.47
CA GLN A 121 -2.11 3.86 8.09
C GLN A 121 -2.60 4.72 9.25
N ALA A 122 -3.56 4.23 10.04
CA ALA A 122 -4.03 4.94 11.24
C ALA A 122 -2.88 5.21 12.22
N ILE A 123 -2.03 4.22 12.49
CA ILE A 123 -0.85 4.40 13.34
C ILE A 123 0.14 5.41 12.75
N ILE A 124 0.40 5.37 11.43
CA ILE A 124 1.27 6.36 10.76
C ILE A 124 0.69 7.76 10.87
N GLU A 125 -0.62 7.93 10.72
CA GLU A 125 -1.30 9.21 10.89
C GLU A 125 -1.22 9.69 12.35
N GLY A 126 -1.47 8.80 13.32
CA GLY A 126 -1.30 9.07 14.75
C GLY A 126 0.12 9.46 15.13
N LEU A 127 1.14 8.81 14.55
CA LEU A 127 2.56 9.15 14.75
C LEU A 127 2.91 10.54 14.21
N LYS A 128 2.27 10.96 13.11
CA LYS A 128 2.48 12.29 12.52
C LYS A 128 1.74 13.39 13.27
N SER A 129 0.58 13.10 13.84
CA SER A 129 -0.27 14.08 14.53
C SER A 129 0.01 14.20 16.03
N SER A 130 0.56 13.16 16.66
CA SER A 130 0.92 13.20 18.07
C SER A 130 2.16 14.06 18.30
N ASP A 131 2.16 14.86 19.36
CA ASP A 131 3.34 15.58 19.84
C ASP A 131 4.00 14.89 21.04
N ASP A 132 3.27 13.97 21.69
CA ASP A 132 3.75 13.26 22.87
C ASP A 132 4.74 12.14 22.48
N VAL A 133 5.92 12.21 23.07
CA VAL A 133 7.00 11.25 22.86
C VAL A 133 6.62 9.87 23.38
N GLU A 134 5.92 9.79 24.52
CA GLU A 134 5.52 8.51 25.12
C GLU A 134 4.50 7.79 24.23
N MET A 135 3.45 8.50 23.80
CA MET A 135 2.48 8.00 22.84
C MET A 135 3.14 7.55 21.53
N LYS A 136 4.14 8.28 21.02
CA LYS A 136 4.87 7.87 19.80
C LYS A 136 5.59 6.55 19.97
N GLU A 137 6.27 6.33 21.10
CA GLU A 137 6.95 5.06 21.35
C GLU A 137 5.96 3.89 21.46
N GLN A 138 4.80 4.11 22.09
CA GLN A 138 3.73 3.11 22.13
C GLN A 138 3.19 2.79 20.74
N LEU A 139 2.94 3.80 19.91
CA LEU A 139 2.48 3.64 18.53
C LEU A 139 3.53 2.93 17.65
N LYS A 140 4.82 3.25 17.79
CA LYS A 140 5.92 2.54 17.11
C LYS A 140 5.93 1.05 17.49
N SER A 141 5.79 0.76 18.78
CA SER A 141 5.72 -0.61 19.27
C SER A 141 4.51 -1.34 18.68
N GLY A 142 3.32 -0.74 18.76
CA GLY A 142 2.08 -1.30 18.19
C GLY A 142 2.17 -1.53 16.68
N TYR A 143 2.87 -0.65 15.95
CA TYR A 143 3.13 -0.82 14.52
C TYR A 143 3.97 -2.06 14.24
N ILE A 144 5.04 -2.29 15.01
CA ILE A 144 5.90 -3.47 14.85
C ILE A 144 5.14 -4.75 15.24
N MET A 145 4.30 -4.70 16.28
CA MET A 145 3.48 -5.83 16.73
C MET A 145 2.45 -6.30 15.69
N LEU A 146 2.16 -5.49 14.65
CA LEU A 146 1.34 -5.96 13.53
C LEU A 146 1.95 -7.19 12.85
N ALA A 147 3.28 -7.36 12.86
CA ALA A 147 3.95 -8.54 12.30
C ALA A 147 3.53 -9.87 12.97
N GLU A 148 3.00 -9.82 14.20
CA GLU A 148 2.57 -11.02 14.91
C GLU A 148 1.23 -11.57 14.39
N TRP A 149 0.45 -10.74 13.70
CA TRP A 149 -0.84 -11.13 13.13
C TRP A 149 -0.64 -11.82 11.79
N TRP A 150 -1.01 -13.11 11.74
CA TRP A 150 -0.80 -13.98 10.58
C TRP A 150 -2.11 -14.48 9.96
N PRO A 151 -2.24 -14.51 8.62
CA PRO A 151 -3.47 -14.91 7.95
C PRO A 151 -3.87 -16.39 8.16
N ASP A 152 -2.93 -17.24 8.61
CA ASP A 152 -3.11 -18.70 8.73
C ASP A 152 -2.53 -19.28 10.04
N ALA A 153 -2.67 -18.60 11.18
CA ALA A 153 -2.06 -19.06 12.45
C ALA A 153 -2.58 -20.46 12.86
N LYS A 154 -3.85 -20.78 12.58
CA LYS A 154 -4.42 -22.13 12.83
C LYS A 154 -3.78 -23.30 12.06
N ARG A 155 -3.08 -23.06 10.94
CA ARG A 155 -2.58 -24.15 10.07
C ARG A 155 -1.12 -24.51 10.32
N THR A 156 -0.37 -23.67 11.03
CA THR A 156 1.07 -23.81 11.13
C THR A 156 1.46 -24.51 12.44
N LYS A 157 1.41 -25.86 12.45
CA LYS A 157 1.87 -26.67 13.61
C LYS A 157 3.39 -26.59 13.85
N GLN A 158 4.14 -25.89 13.02
CA GLN A 158 5.61 -25.77 13.11
C GLN A 158 6.01 -24.43 13.73
N GLY A 159 6.06 -24.38 15.07
CA GLY A 159 6.41 -23.16 15.83
C GLY A 159 7.81 -22.60 15.58
N GLN A 160 8.75 -23.36 14.98
CA GLN A 160 10.12 -22.90 14.73
C GLN A 160 10.29 -22.01 13.49
N GLY A 161 9.47 -22.17 12.45
CA GLY A 161 9.55 -21.35 11.23
C GLY A 161 8.82 -20.01 11.34
N ILE A 162 7.84 -19.91 12.25
CA ILE A 162 6.98 -18.74 12.42
C ILE A 162 7.78 -17.59 13.04
N SER A 163 8.58 -17.86 14.08
CA SER A 163 9.37 -16.83 14.76
C SER A 163 10.35 -16.12 13.82
N LEU A 164 11.00 -16.84 12.90
CA LEU A 164 11.91 -16.24 11.92
C LEU A 164 11.18 -15.26 10.98
N LYS A 165 9.99 -15.64 10.50
CA LYS A 165 9.20 -14.79 9.59
C LYS A 165 8.66 -13.55 10.30
N VAL A 166 8.19 -13.71 11.54
CA VAL A 166 7.75 -12.57 12.36
C VAL A 166 8.90 -11.60 12.58
N LEU A 167 10.09 -12.10 12.96
CA LEU A 167 11.28 -11.25 13.14
C LEU A 167 11.68 -10.53 11.85
N GLN A 168 11.59 -11.21 10.70
CA GLN A 168 11.85 -10.59 9.41
C GLN A 168 10.84 -9.47 9.10
N GLU A 169 9.55 -9.74 9.29
CA GLU A 169 8.50 -8.74 9.06
C GLU A 169 8.63 -7.56 10.03
N GLN A 170 8.95 -7.79 11.30
CA GLN A 170 9.24 -6.73 12.28
C GLN A 170 10.40 -5.84 11.83
N ALA A 171 11.47 -6.42 11.28
CA ALA A 171 12.59 -5.67 10.74
C ALA A 171 12.18 -4.83 9.51
N GLU A 172 11.34 -5.37 8.63
CA GLU A 172 10.79 -4.66 7.47
C GLU A 172 9.91 -3.47 7.89
N LEU A 173 9.00 -3.67 8.85
CA LEU A 173 8.14 -2.61 9.38
C LEU A 173 8.95 -1.50 10.07
N LYS A 174 10.01 -1.86 10.79
CA LYS A 174 10.92 -0.89 11.40
C LYS A 174 11.66 -0.07 10.35
N GLN A 175 12.15 -0.70 9.28
CA GLN A 175 12.78 0.01 8.16
C GLN A 175 11.78 0.93 7.45
N GLU A 176 10.52 0.53 7.32
CA GLU A 176 9.46 1.37 6.77
C GLU A 176 9.27 2.66 7.58
N LEU A 177 9.19 2.56 8.91
CA LEU A 177 9.10 3.74 9.79
C LEU A 177 10.34 4.65 9.67
N GLN A 178 11.54 4.07 9.58
CA GLN A 178 12.77 4.83 9.36
C GLN A 178 12.77 5.60 8.03
N ARG A 179 12.31 4.96 6.94
CA ARG A 179 12.20 5.60 5.62
C ARG A 179 11.21 6.77 5.64
N LEU A 180 10.18 6.69 6.47
CA LEU A 180 9.19 7.75 6.65
C LEU A 180 9.66 8.87 7.61
N GLY A 181 10.83 8.73 8.23
CA GLY A 181 11.33 9.68 9.23
C GLY A 181 10.53 9.68 10.52
N LEU A 182 9.83 8.58 10.82
CA LEU A 182 8.97 8.42 12.00
C LEU A 182 9.59 7.53 13.08
N TRP A 183 10.86 7.12 12.90
CA TRP A 183 11.59 6.28 13.84
C TRP A 183 12.57 7.10 14.67
#